data_AF-A0A820LIR9-F1
#
_entry.id   AF-A0A820LIR9-F1
#
_cell.length_a   1.000
_cell.length_b   1.000
_cell.length_c   1.000
_cell.angle_alpha   90.00
_cell.angle_beta   90.00
_cell.angle_gamma   90.00
#
_symmetry.space_group_name_H-M   'P 1'
#
loop_
_entity.id
_entity.type
_entity.pdbx_description
1 polymer ?
#
loop_
_entity_poly.entity_id
_entity_poly.type
_entity_poly.pdbx_seq_one_letter_code
_entity_poly.pdbx_strand_id
1 'polypeptide(L)'
;MKIGVMPEMQMEHAKCSLSSAIKFLQLLSDKNQANRFHLKTHQPELYMRLDTAAMIALNIFPDNRQRPDFSSNAKSSSLYGVLNNCRTAQGQRLLTQWLKQPLTDMAKINERLDIVDAFVNDSSLRTFIAQDFLVGVL
;
A
#
# COMPACT_ATOMS: atom_id res chain seq x y z
N MET A 1 8.08 -36.15 -3.72
CA MET A 1 8.27 -34.75 -3.31
C MET A 1 7.73 -34.62 -1.90
N LYS A 2 8.58 -34.43 -0.87
CA LYS A 2 8.09 -34.28 0.51
C LYS A 2 7.25 -33.00 0.55
N ILE A 3 5.93 -33.16 0.69
CA ILE A 3 5.04 -32.05 1.06
C ILE A 3 5.35 -31.77 2.54
N GLY A 4 6.47 -31.08 2.76
CA GLY A 4 6.74 -30.47 4.05
C GLY A 4 5.59 -29.50 4.28
N VAL A 5 4.79 -29.74 5.30
CA VAL A 5 3.70 -28.85 5.69
C VAL A 5 4.32 -27.46 5.85
N MET A 6 3.93 -26.52 4.97
CA MET A 6 4.38 -25.14 5.05
C MET A 6 4.10 -24.62 6.47
N PRO A 7 5.04 -23.94 7.15
CA PRO A 7 4.83 -23.47 8.52
C PRO A 7 3.53 -22.65 8.68
N GLU A 8 3.17 -21.88 7.65
CA GLU A 8 1.95 -21.09 7.56
C GLU A 8 0.68 -21.95 7.66
N MET A 9 0.74 -23.21 7.26
CA MET A 9 -0.39 -24.16 7.30
C MET A 9 -0.68 -24.67 8.73
N GLN A 10 0.24 -24.45 9.67
CA GLN A 10 0.04 -24.75 11.09
C GLN A 10 -0.79 -23.67 11.81
N MET A 11 -1.01 -22.51 11.18
CA MET A 11 -1.82 -21.42 11.74
C MET A 11 -3.32 -21.72 11.55
N GLU A 12 -3.90 -22.52 12.45
CA GLU A 12 -5.26 -23.08 12.30
C GLU A 12 -6.33 -22.03 12.00
N HIS A 13 -6.41 -20.96 12.79
CA HIS A 13 -7.41 -19.91 12.59
C HIS A 13 -7.19 -19.14 11.27
N ALA A 14 -5.94 -18.77 10.97
CA ALA A 14 -5.61 -18.03 9.75
C ALA A 14 -5.91 -18.87 8.49
N LYS A 15 -5.57 -20.17 8.52
CA LYS A 15 -5.88 -21.14 7.45
C LYS A 15 -7.39 -21.23 7.21
N CYS A 16 -8.18 -21.37 8.26
CA CYS A 16 -9.64 -21.45 8.15
C CYS A 16 -10.25 -20.18 7.56
N SER A 17 -9.85 -19.00 8.06
CA SER A 17 -10.30 -17.71 7.52
C SER A 17 -9.92 -17.53 6.05
N LEU A 18 -8.69 -17.89 5.68
CA LEU A 18 -8.22 -17.85 4.30
C LEU A 18 -9.01 -18.80 3.40
N SER A 19 -9.28 -20.03 3.85
CA SER A 19 -10.10 -21.00 3.11
C SER A 19 -11.49 -20.47 2.81
N SER A 20 -12.13 -19.85 3.80
CA SER A 20 -13.45 -19.21 3.63
C SER A 20 -13.39 -18.06 2.61
N ALA A 21 -12.36 -17.21 2.66
CA ALA A 21 -12.16 -16.13 1.69
C ALA A 21 -11.93 -16.65 0.26
N ILE A 22 -11.10 -17.69 0.09
CA ILE A 22 -10.85 -18.34 -1.21
C ILE A 22 -12.14 -18.87 -1.82
N LYS A 23 -12.99 -19.52 -0.99
CA LYS A 23 -14.30 -20.03 -1.42
C LYS A 23 -15.25 -18.90 -1.79
N PHE A 24 -15.35 -17.87 -0.95
CA PHE A 24 -16.22 -16.71 -1.17
C PHE A 24 -15.87 -15.95 -2.46
N LEU A 25 -14.59 -15.72 -2.70
CA LEU A 25 -14.09 -15.05 -3.91
C LEU A 25 -14.05 -15.98 -5.14
N GLN A 26 -14.42 -17.25 -5.00
CA GLN A 26 -14.44 -18.25 -6.07
C GLN A 26 -13.11 -18.36 -6.84
N LEU A 27 -11.97 -18.18 -6.15
CA LEU A 27 -10.65 -18.09 -6.80
C LEU A 27 -10.24 -19.39 -7.52
N LEU A 28 -10.83 -20.52 -7.15
CA LEU A 28 -10.55 -21.83 -7.76
C LEU A 28 -11.44 -22.13 -8.98
N SER A 29 -12.48 -21.33 -9.22
CA SER A 29 -13.44 -21.54 -10.31
C SER A 29 -12.93 -20.96 -11.65
N ASP A 30 -12.09 -19.94 -11.60
CA ASP A 30 -11.47 -19.33 -12.79
C ASP A 30 -10.08 -19.94 -13.06
N LYS A 31 -9.96 -20.67 -14.18
CA LYS A 31 -8.70 -21.31 -14.59
C LYS A 31 -7.58 -20.30 -14.83
N ASN A 32 -7.90 -19.03 -15.12
CA ASN A 32 -6.91 -17.97 -15.30
C ASN A 32 -6.24 -17.53 -13.98
N GLN A 33 -6.78 -17.92 -12.83
CA GLN A 33 -6.25 -17.57 -11.51
C GLN A 33 -5.22 -18.57 -10.98
N ALA A 34 -5.03 -19.70 -11.66
CA ALA A 34 -4.04 -20.69 -11.29
C ALA A 34 -2.62 -20.08 -11.28
N ASN A 35 -1.84 -20.39 -10.25
CA ASN A 35 -0.45 -19.94 -10.07
C ASN A 35 -0.22 -18.42 -10.02
N ARG A 36 -1.27 -17.61 -9.72
CA ARG A 36 -1.13 -16.14 -9.61
C ARG A 36 -0.91 -15.63 -8.19
N PHE A 37 -1.04 -16.49 -7.19
CA PHE A 37 -1.00 -16.11 -5.78
C PHE A 37 0.21 -16.71 -5.08
N HIS A 38 0.76 -15.94 -4.14
CA HIS A 38 1.81 -16.37 -3.23
C HIS A 38 1.30 -16.22 -1.80
N LEU A 39 1.52 -17.24 -0.98
CA LEU A 39 1.19 -17.17 0.44
C LEU A 39 2.27 -16.37 1.17
N LYS A 40 1.86 -15.38 1.97
CA LYS A 40 2.75 -14.57 2.78
C LYS A 40 2.11 -14.29 4.14
N THR A 41 2.84 -14.55 5.21
CA THR A 41 2.44 -14.13 6.55
C THR A 41 2.65 -12.63 6.71
N HIS A 42 1.61 -11.92 7.15
CA HIS A 42 1.72 -10.53 7.52
C HIS A 42 2.20 -10.40 8.96
N GLN A 43 3.24 -9.59 9.19
CA GLN A 43 3.77 -9.26 10.52
C GLN A 43 3.41 -7.80 10.87
N PRO A 44 2.35 -7.55 11.65
CA PRO A 44 1.94 -6.21 12.03
C PRO A 44 2.98 -5.46 12.88
N GLU A 45 3.88 -6.18 13.57
CA GLU A 45 4.91 -5.64 14.46
C GLU A 45 5.97 -4.82 13.71
N LEU A 46 6.12 -5.05 12.40
CA LEU A 46 7.04 -4.31 11.54
C LEU A 46 6.53 -2.90 11.19
N TYR A 47 5.34 -2.54 11.65
CA TYR A 47 4.69 -1.29 11.31
C TYR A 47 4.19 -0.57 12.56
N MET A 48 4.11 0.75 12.46
CA MET A 48 3.50 1.58 13.48
C MET A 48 2.02 1.24 13.62
N ARG A 49 1.57 1.00 14.86
CA ARG A 49 0.15 0.77 15.15
C ARG A 49 -0.58 2.11 15.13
N LEU A 50 -1.53 2.24 14.22
CA LEU A 50 -2.44 3.38 14.14
C LEU A 50 -3.86 2.85 14.37
N ASP A 51 -4.50 3.34 15.43
CA ASP A 51 -5.90 3.06 15.66
C ASP A 51 -6.78 4.00 14.83
N THR A 52 -8.09 3.70 14.78
CA THR A 52 -9.03 4.49 14.00
C THR A 52 -9.09 5.94 14.47
N ALA A 53 -8.95 6.19 15.78
CA ALA A 53 -8.97 7.54 16.34
C ALA A 53 -7.75 8.36 15.87
N ALA A 54 -6.54 7.81 15.94
CA ALA A 54 -5.33 8.48 15.44
C ALA A 54 -5.40 8.73 13.93
N MET A 55 -5.89 7.77 13.14
CA MET A 55 -6.05 7.94 11.69
C MET A 55 -6.96 9.12 11.32
N ILE A 56 -8.03 9.33 12.09
CA ILE A 56 -8.96 10.45 11.92
C ILE A 56 -8.33 11.76 12.44
N ALA A 57 -7.76 11.73 13.65
CA ALA A 57 -7.18 12.92 14.29
C ALA A 57 -6.00 13.51 13.49
N LEU A 58 -5.22 12.64 12.84
CA LEU A 58 -4.13 13.03 11.95
C LEU A 58 -4.59 13.30 10.50
N ASN A 59 -5.89 13.12 10.22
CA ASN A 59 -6.49 13.31 8.90
C ASN A 59 -5.69 12.65 7.77
N ILE A 60 -5.30 11.38 7.97
CA ILE A 60 -4.39 10.67 7.07
C ILE A 60 -5.02 10.49 5.68
N PHE A 61 -6.32 10.20 5.64
CA PHE A 61 -7.13 10.07 4.43
C PHE A 61 -8.33 11.01 4.50
N PRO A 62 -8.86 11.48 3.37
CA PRO A 62 -10.02 12.37 3.37
C PRO A 62 -11.22 11.68 4.03
N ASP A 63 -11.90 12.40 4.92
CA ASP A 63 -13.14 11.92 5.52
C ASP A 63 -14.31 12.10 4.54
N ASN A 64 -14.88 11.00 4.07
CA ASN A 64 -16.04 10.98 3.18
C ASN A 64 -17.31 11.59 3.82
N ARG A 65 -17.30 11.87 5.13
CA ARG A 65 -18.42 12.49 5.86
C ARG A 65 -18.34 14.02 5.88
N GLN A 66 -17.18 14.60 5.58
CA GLN A 66 -17.04 16.05 5.47
C GLN A 66 -17.60 16.49 4.12
N ARG A 67 -18.45 17.54 4.12
CA ARG A 67 -18.99 18.09 2.87
C ARG A 67 -17.83 18.42 1.93
N PRO A 68 -17.94 18.15 0.62
CA PRO A 68 -16.93 18.60 -0.32
C PRO A 68 -16.84 20.11 -0.19
N ASP A 69 -15.72 20.56 0.35
CA ASP A 69 -15.44 21.98 0.45
C ASP A 69 -15.29 22.47 -0.99
N PHE A 70 -16.19 23.35 -1.44
CA PHE A 70 -16.19 23.86 -2.82
C PHE A 70 -14.99 24.78 -3.10
N SER A 71 -14.06 24.92 -2.15
CA SER A 71 -12.79 25.60 -2.36
C SER A 71 -11.84 24.73 -3.20
N SER A 72 -11.06 25.37 -4.06
CA SER A 72 -10.07 24.73 -4.94
C SER A 72 -8.98 23.91 -4.21
N ASN A 73 -8.96 23.95 -2.86
CA ASN A 73 -8.00 23.26 -1.99
C ASN A 73 -8.49 21.91 -1.45
N ALA A 74 -9.64 21.40 -1.91
CA ALA A 74 -10.18 20.10 -1.44
C ALA A 74 -9.20 18.91 -1.59
N LYS A 75 -8.24 18.97 -2.53
CA LYS A 75 -7.19 17.96 -2.68
C LYS A 75 -6.12 17.99 -1.58
N SER A 76 -5.97 19.10 -0.86
CA SER A 76 -4.95 19.28 0.19
C SER A 76 -5.51 19.17 1.61
N SER A 77 -6.74 18.67 1.76
CA SER A 77 -7.40 18.58 3.06
C SER A 77 -6.81 17.49 3.96
N SER A 78 -6.19 16.45 3.40
CA SER A 78 -5.65 15.28 4.13
C SER A 78 -4.18 15.04 3.82
N LEU A 79 -3.48 14.29 4.67
CA LEU A 79 -2.07 13.93 4.45
C LEU A 79 -1.88 13.20 3.12
N TYR A 80 -2.74 12.22 2.82
CA TYR A 80 -2.72 11.54 1.53
C TYR A 80 -2.91 12.53 0.38
N GLY A 81 -3.85 13.46 0.49
CA GLY A 81 -4.11 14.47 -0.54
C GLY A 81 -2.90 15.37 -0.83
N VAL A 82 -2.18 15.79 0.22
CA VAL A 82 -0.96 16.61 0.09
C VAL A 82 0.20 15.81 -0.51
N LEU A 83 0.43 14.58 -0.03
CA LEU A 83 1.59 13.79 -0.46
C LEU A 83 1.38 13.11 -1.81
N ASN A 84 0.14 12.80 -2.20
CA ASN A 84 -0.14 12.03 -3.39
C ASN A 84 0.03 12.86 -4.68
N ASN A 85 1.25 12.82 -5.21
CA ASN A 85 1.60 13.28 -6.54
C ASN A 85 1.95 12.12 -7.49
N CYS A 86 1.54 10.89 -7.14
CA CYS A 86 1.82 9.70 -7.92
C CYS A 86 1.13 9.76 -9.29
N ARG A 87 1.88 9.39 -10.33
CA ARG A 87 1.44 9.45 -11.74
C ARG A 87 0.67 8.22 -12.20
N THR A 88 0.84 7.09 -11.53
CA THR A 88 0.19 5.82 -11.88
C THR A 88 -0.73 5.35 -10.76
N ALA A 89 -1.77 4.58 -11.11
CA ALA A 89 -2.69 4.00 -10.14
C ALA A 89 -1.97 3.03 -9.18
N GLN A 90 -0.95 2.32 -9.66
CA GLN A 90 -0.11 1.43 -8.85
C GLN A 90 0.68 2.23 -7.80
N GLY A 91 1.24 3.38 -8.17
CA GLY A 91 1.92 4.29 -7.24
C GLY A 91 0.97 4.82 -6.15
N GLN A 92 -0.24 5.22 -6.54
CA GLN A 92 -1.27 5.68 -5.59
C GLN A 92 -1.67 4.58 -4.59
N ARG A 93 -1.81 3.33 -5.05
CA ARG A 93 -2.06 2.16 -4.19
C ARG A 93 -0.92 1.91 -3.22
N LEU A 94 0.33 2.00 -3.69
CA LEU A 94 1.52 1.82 -2.85
C LEU A 94 1.64 2.91 -1.78
N LEU A 95 1.43 4.17 -2.15
CA LEU A 95 1.42 5.29 -1.19
C LEU A 95 0.34 5.11 -0.13
N THR A 96 -0.87 4.70 -0.54
CA THR A 96 -1.97 4.39 0.38
C THR A 96 -1.57 3.30 1.37
N GLN A 97 -0.87 2.26 0.90
CA GLN A 97 -0.37 1.20 1.76
C GLN A 97 0.68 1.74 2.76
N TRP A 98 1.64 2.55 2.30
CA TRP A 98 2.69 3.10 3.17
C TRP A 98 2.14 4.00 4.27
N LEU A 99 1.12 4.82 3.99
CA LEU A 99 0.48 5.66 5.00
C LEU A 99 -0.29 4.85 6.06
N LYS A 100 -0.86 3.69 5.67
CA LYS A 100 -1.53 2.78 6.61
C LYS A 100 -0.56 1.90 7.41
N GLN A 101 0.65 1.72 6.89
CA GLN A 101 1.67 0.82 7.42
C GLN A 101 3.03 1.54 7.50
N PRO A 102 3.18 2.57 8.36
CA PRO A 102 4.47 3.23 8.53
C PRO A 102 5.50 2.25 9.06
N LEU A 103 6.71 2.25 8.51
CA LEU A 103 7.78 1.35 8.93
C LEU A 103 8.30 1.71 10.33
N THR A 104 8.73 0.71 11.09
CA THR A 104 9.44 0.89 12.38
C THR A 104 10.93 0.58 12.29
N ASP A 105 11.35 -0.09 11.21
CA ASP A 105 12.74 -0.47 10.95
C ASP A 105 13.54 0.71 10.38
N MET A 106 14.55 1.16 11.13
CA MET A 106 15.40 2.29 10.76
C MET A 106 16.12 2.10 9.43
N ALA A 107 16.64 0.90 9.15
CA ALA A 107 17.39 0.66 7.92
C ALA A 107 16.48 0.80 6.68
N LYS A 108 15.25 0.28 6.76
CA LYS A 108 14.26 0.40 5.68
C LYS A 108 13.71 1.81 5.52
N ILE A 109 13.63 2.57 6.62
CA ILE A 109 13.27 4.00 6.55
C ILE A 109 14.35 4.76 5.79
N ASN A 110 15.62 4.56 6.16
CA ASN A 110 16.75 5.22 5.49
C ASN A 110 16.85 4.81 4.02
N GLU A 111 16.67 3.54 3.68
CA GLU A 111 16.65 3.08 2.27
C GLU A 111 15.60 3.85 1.44
N ARG A 112 14.40 4.08 1.99
CA ARG A 112 13.37 4.90 1.30
C ARG A 112 13.79 6.35 1.17
N LEU A 113 14.42 6.91 2.20
CA LEU A 113 14.89 8.30 2.20
C LEU A 113 16.04 8.49 1.21
N ASP A 114 16.95 7.51 1.07
CA ASP A 114 18.04 7.54 0.09
C ASP A 114 17.50 7.62 -1.35
N ILE A 115 16.44 6.85 -1.64
CA ILE A 115 15.78 6.90 -2.95
C ILE A 115 15.15 8.29 -3.17
N VAL A 116 14.49 8.86 -2.16
CA VAL A 116 13.92 10.21 -2.25
C VAL A 116 15.02 11.24 -2.47
N ASP A 117 16.12 11.16 -1.72
CA ASP A 117 17.25 12.09 -1.81
C ASP A 117 17.89 12.04 -3.21
N ALA A 118 18.07 10.84 -3.79
CA ALA A 118 18.55 10.69 -5.17
C ALA A 118 17.64 11.43 -6.18
N PHE A 119 16.32 11.32 -6.05
CA PHE A 119 15.38 12.06 -6.90
C PHE A 119 15.30 13.55 -6.57
N VAL A 120 15.55 13.96 -5.32
CA VAL A 120 15.59 15.37 -4.93
C VAL A 120 16.79 16.06 -5.58
N ASN A 121 17.95 15.41 -5.53
CA ASN A 121 19.23 15.92 -6.03
C ASN A 121 19.35 15.91 -7.56
N ASP A 122 18.60 15.07 -8.27
CA ASP A 122 18.51 15.08 -9.74
C ASP A 122 17.11 15.48 -10.23
N SER A 123 16.90 16.80 -10.36
CA SER A 123 15.62 17.36 -10.82
C SER A 123 15.29 17.00 -12.27
N SER A 124 16.31 16.80 -13.11
CA SER A 124 16.13 16.48 -14.54
C SER A 124 15.60 15.06 -14.68
N LEU A 125 16.24 14.10 -14.00
CA LEU A 125 15.78 12.71 -13.94
C LEU A 125 14.38 12.61 -13.33
N ARG A 126 14.14 13.30 -12.22
CA ARG A 126 12.82 13.31 -11.57
C ARG A 126 11.73 13.82 -12.50
N THR A 127 11.99 14.90 -13.23
CA THR A 127 11.03 15.49 -14.18
C THR A 127 10.76 14.53 -15.34
N PHE A 128 11.81 13.98 -15.94
CA PHE A 128 11.70 13.01 -17.03
C PHE A 128 10.86 11.78 -16.61
N ILE A 129 11.17 11.19 -15.45
CA ILE A 129 10.42 10.02 -14.96
C ILE A 129 8.96 10.39 -14.67
N ALA A 130 8.70 11.53 -14.02
CA ALA A 130 7.38 11.90 -13.58
C ALA A 130 6.46 12.46 -14.69
N GLN A 131 7.02 13.07 -15.73
CA GLN A 131 6.22 13.73 -16.78
C GLN A 131 6.23 12.96 -18.09
N ASP A 132 7.34 12.31 -18.45
CA ASP A 132 7.49 11.66 -19.75
C ASP A 132 7.35 10.13 -19.64
N PHE A 133 8.02 9.51 -18.69
CA PHE A 133 8.06 8.04 -18.60
C PHE A 133 6.79 7.46 -17.95
N LEU A 134 6.50 7.80 -16.70
CA LEU A 134 5.42 7.17 -15.93
C LEU A 134 4.01 7.49 -16.45
N VAL A 135 3.84 8.60 -17.15
CA VAL A 135 2.55 8.97 -17.76
C VAL A 135 2.19 8.04 -18.92
N GLY A 136 3.18 7.50 -19.63
CA GLY A 136 3.00 6.56 -20.74
C GLY A 136 2.79 5.10 -20.32
N VAL A 137 2.87 4.79 -19.02
CA VAL A 137 2.70 3.43 -18.47
C VAL A 137 1.25 3.26 -17.99
N LEU A 138 0.33 3.11 -18.93
CA LEU A 138 -1.07 2.71 -18.68
C LEU A 138 -1.44 1.52 -19.56
#